data_AF-A0A4Q5V7G0-F1
#
_entry.id   AF-A0A4Q5V7G0-F1
#
_cell.length_a   1.000
_cell.length_b   1.000
_cell.length_c   1.000
_cell.angle_alpha   90.00
_cell.angle_beta   90.00
_cell.angle_gamma   90.00
#
_symmetry.space_group_name_H-M   'P 1'
#
loop_
_entity.id
_entity.type
_entity.pdbx_description
1 polymer ?
#
loop_
_entity_poly.entity_id
_entity_poly.type
_entity_poly.pdbx_seq_one_letter_code
_entity_poly.pdbx_strand_id
1 'polypeptide(L)'
;MAELQFYQYILIALIFVWSGFVRSGLGFGGAVMSLPFLLLVDNRPLVYLPIIAVHLLFFSSITVWQNHKKHRLQRAKSNQSNTETGTIDWVYLKKSMKVMIVPKLIGVAGLLTIPANVMTGIIFIIVSVYSITYILNRPFKSSSRVLDNFFLVLGAYISGTSLIGAPLIITVFATHVAKHQLRDTLFVLWFILVVIKMVAFLIAGVDLQLAQHLWLLPCATVGHLIGLRFHQKIVDGDPVVFYRVLGISLLSVSLMGIVTLFIK
;
A
#
# COMPACT_ATOMS: atom_id res chain seq x y z
N MET A 1 -16.89 16.17 3.74
CA MET A 1 -15.77 17.11 3.50
C MET A 1 -16.17 18.59 3.54
N ALA A 2 -17.46 18.95 3.64
CA ALA A 2 -17.97 20.31 3.43
C ALA A 2 -17.47 21.43 4.37
N GLU A 3 -16.61 21.13 5.35
CA GLU A 3 -16.04 22.13 6.29
C GLU A 3 -14.50 22.25 6.21
N LEU A 4 -13.86 21.64 5.20
CA LEU A 4 -12.42 21.77 5.01
C LEU A 4 -12.06 23.13 4.44
N GLN A 5 -10.96 23.72 4.92
CA GLN A 5 -10.41 24.95 4.36
C GLN A 5 -9.83 24.71 2.97
N PHE A 6 -9.77 25.76 2.14
CA PHE A 6 -9.27 25.65 0.76
C PHE A 6 -7.86 25.03 0.66
N TYR A 7 -6.97 25.41 1.58
CA TYR A 7 -5.61 24.85 1.61
C TYR A 7 -5.60 23.34 1.92
N GLN A 8 -6.54 22.85 2.75
CA GLN A 8 -6.64 21.43 3.09
C GLN A 8 -7.04 20.61 1.87
N TYR A 9 -7.94 21.12 1.02
CA TYR A 9 -8.30 20.45 -0.23
C TYR A 9 -7.11 20.30 -1.18
N ILE A 10 -6.29 21.35 -1.33
CA ILE A 10 -5.08 21.31 -2.16
C ILE A 10 -4.10 20.26 -1.61
N LEU A 11 -3.85 20.27 -0.30
CA LEU A 11 -2.96 19.30 0.34
C LEU A 11 -3.47 17.87 0.15
N ILE A 12 -4.77 17.63 0.36
CA ILE A 12 -5.39 16.30 0.14
C ILE A 12 -5.20 15.88 -1.33
N ALA A 13 -5.48 16.76 -2.29
CA ALA A 13 -5.28 16.45 -3.71
C ALA A 13 -3.83 16.07 -4.03
N LEU A 14 -2.86 16.82 -3.52
CA LEU A 14 -1.43 16.52 -3.66
C LEU A 14 -1.05 15.19 -3.00
N ILE A 15 -1.61 14.88 -1.83
CA ILE A 15 -1.38 13.60 -1.16
C ILE A 15 -1.99 12.44 -1.96
N PHE A 16 -3.09 12.64 -2.68
CA PHE A 16 -3.64 11.63 -3.58
C PHE A 16 -2.80 11.45 -4.86
N VAL A 17 -2.20 12.52 -5.40
CA VAL A 17 -1.17 12.41 -6.44
C VAL A 17 0.01 11.58 -5.91
N TRP A 18 0.51 11.89 -4.71
CA TRP A 18 1.56 11.12 -4.06
C TRP A 18 1.16 9.64 -3.86
N SER A 19 -0.05 9.38 -3.38
CA SER A 19 -0.56 8.01 -3.17
C SER A 19 -0.58 7.19 -4.47
N GLY A 20 -1.04 7.80 -5.57
CA GLY A 20 -1.01 7.19 -6.90
C GLY A 20 0.40 6.89 -7.39
N PHE A 21 1.32 7.84 -7.20
CA PHE A 21 2.74 7.70 -7.53
C PHE A 21 3.39 6.55 -6.75
N VAL A 22 3.28 6.54 -5.42
CA VAL A 22 3.85 5.50 -4.56
C VAL A 22 3.33 4.12 -4.96
N ARG A 23 2.00 3.99 -5.15
CA ARG A 23 1.38 2.69 -5.46
C ARG A 23 1.91 2.12 -6.77
N SER A 24 1.97 2.92 -7.82
CA SER A 24 2.41 2.46 -9.15
C SER A 24 3.92 2.40 -9.31
N GLY A 25 4.64 3.33 -8.69
CA GLY A 25 6.10 3.43 -8.70
C GLY A 25 6.77 2.33 -7.89
N LEU A 26 6.36 2.15 -6.63
CA LEU A 26 6.92 1.15 -5.72
C LEU A 26 6.27 -0.22 -5.86
N GLY A 27 4.97 -0.26 -6.21
CA GLY A 27 4.18 -1.50 -6.24
C GLY A 27 3.55 -1.87 -4.90
N PHE A 28 3.73 -1.07 -3.85
CA PHE A 28 3.17 -1.29 -2.50
C PHE A 28 3.11 0.03 -1.71
N GLY A 29 2.48 0.00 -0.53
CA GLY A 29 2.60 1.10 0.43
C GLY A 29 1.78 2.36 0.12
N GLY A 30 0.93 2.39 -0.92
CA GLY A 30 0.13 3.57 -1.24
C GLY A 30 -0.65 4.13 -0.04
N ALA A 31 -1.27 3.27 0.78
CA ALA A 31 -1.95 3.66 2.02
C ALA A 31 -0.96 4.03 3.15
N VAL A 32 0.08 3.20 3.34
CA VAL A 32 1.09 3.40 4.40
C VAL A 32 1.84 4.72 4.26
N MET A 33 2.06 5.17 3.02
CA MET A 33 2.81 6.37 2.71
C MET A 33 1.92 7.60 2.51
N SER A 34 0.60 7.46 2.38
CA SER A 34 -0.30 8.61 2.16
C SER A 34 -1.16 8.92 3.37
N LEU A 35 -1.62 7.90 4.10
CA LEU A 35 -2.49 8.10 5.25
C LEU A 35 -1.84 8.96 6.35
N PRO A 36 -0.54 8.80 6.70
CA PRO A 36 0.10 9.67 7.69
C PRO A 36 0.00 11.17 7.33
N PHE A 37 0.20 11.50 6.05
CA PHE A 37 0.06 12.88 5.57
C PHE A 37 -1.39 13.36 5.61
N LEU A 38 -2.36 12.51 5.28
CA LEU A 38 -3.78 12.87 5.35
C LEU A 38 -4.20 13.18 6.77
N LEU A 39 -3.73 12.39 7.75
CA LEU A 39 -4.08 12.57 9.16
C LEU A 39 -3.43 13.82 9.78
N LEU A 40 -2.31 14.30 9.23
CA LEU A 40 -1.75 15.61 9.58
C LEU A 40 -2.63 16.77 9.10
N VAL A 41 -3.31 16.62 7.95
CA VAL A 41 -4.20 17.65 7.39
C VAL A 41 -5.59 17.61 8.03
N ASP A 42 -6.17 16.42 8.14
CA ASP A 42 -7.51 16.17 8.67
C ASP A 42 -7.56 14.79 9.34
N ASN A 43 -7.70 14.76 10.67
CA ASN A 43 -7.61 13.56 11.49
C ASN A 43 -8.92 12.75 11.50
N ARG A 44 -9.39 12.33 10.33
CA ARG A 44 -10.59 11.49 10.14
C ARG A 44 -10.26 10.24 9.33
N PRO A 45 -9.59 9.24 9.92
CA PRO A 45 -9.13 8.05 9.19
C PRO A 45 -10.26 7.30 8.49
N LEU A 46 -11.46 7.24 9.09
CA LEU A 46 -12.62 6.55 8.50
C LEU A 46 -13.15 7.22 7.22
N VAL A 47 -12.86 8.51 7.00
CA VAL A 47 -13.20 9.20 5.74
C VAL A 47 -12.22 8.81 4.63
N TYR A 48 -10.93 8.73 4.95
CA TYR A 48 -9.87 8.50 3.95
C TYR A 48 -9.64 7.03 3.62
N LEU A 49 -9.84 6.12 4.57
CA LEU A 49 -9.60 4.69 4.38
C LEU A 49 -10.44 4.09 3.23
N PRO A 50 -11.76 4.34 3.12
CA PRO A 50 -12.56 3.88 1.98
C PRO A 50 -12.06 4.44 0.64
N ILE A 51 -11.71 5.73 0.59
CA ILE A 51 -11.21 6.39 -0.63
C ILE A 51 -9.90 5.74 -1.10
N ILE A 52 -8.95 5.56 -0.18
CA ILE A 52 -7.68 4.90 -0.47
C ILE A 52 -7.91 3.48 -0.94
N ALA A 53 -8.83 2.74 -0.29
CA ALA A 53 -9.15 1.35 -0.59
C ALA A 53 -9.72 1.18 -2.00
N VAL A 54 -10.75 1.93 -2.38
CA VAL A 54 -11.33 1.82 -3.73
C VAL A 54 -10.34 2.23 -4.80
N HIS A 55 -9.59 3.32 -4.61
CA HIS A 55 -8.52 3.68 -5.54
C HIS A 55 -7.51 2.54 -5.65
N LEU A 56 -7.19 1.87 -4.54
CA LEU A 56 -6.27 0.73 -4.55
C LEU A 56 -6.82 -0.39 -5.43
N LEU A 57 -8.09 -0.76 -5.24
CA LEU A 57 -8.75 -1.76 -6.08
C LEU A 57 -8.70 -1.37 -7.55
N PHE A 58 -9.12 -0.15 -7.88
CA PHE A 58 -9.18 0.37 -9.25
C PHE A 58 -7.81 0.32 -9.95
N PHE A 59 -6.78 0.94 -9.37
CA PHE A 59 -5.46 0.99 -9.99
C PHE A 59 -4.74 -0.36 -9.98
N SER A 60 -4.97 -1.20 -8.98
CA SER A 60 -4.37 -2.55 -8.95
C SER A 60 -4.96 -3.42 -10.04
N SER A 61 -6.28 -3.39 -10.24
CA SER A 61 -6.96 -4.12 -11.34
C SER A 61 -6.45 -3.67 -12.70
N ILE A 62 -6.36 -2.36 -12.94
CA ILE A 62 -5.87 -1.82 -14.21
C ILE A 62 -4.43 -2.26 -14.47
N THR A 63 -3.56 -2.15 -13.49
CA THR A 63 -2.13 -2.48 -13.66
C THR A 63 -1.94 -3.97 -13.96
N VAL A 64 -2.58 -4.85 -13.18
CA VAL A 64 -2.51 -6.30 -13.38
C VAL A 64 -3.07 -6.68 -14.75
N TRP A 65 -4.20 -6.09 -15.16
CA TRP A 65 -4.79 -6.35 -16.47
C TRP A 65 -3.90 -5.90 -17.62
N GLN A 66 -3.31 -4.70 -17.53
CA GLN A 66 -2.38 -4.18 -18.54
C GLN A 66 -1.14 -5.06 -18.67
N ASN A 67 -0.55 -5.47 -17.54
CA ASN A 67 0.64 -6.34 -17.53
C ASN A 67 0.34 -7.73 -18.10
N HIS A 68 -0.80 -8.32 -17.73
CA HIS A 68 -1.24 -9.60 -18.27
C HIS A 68 -1.48 -9.54 -19.79
N LYS A 69 -2.12 -8.46 -20.28
CA LYS A 69 -2.32 -8.23 -21.72
C LYS A 69 -0.98 -8.09 -22.45
N LYS A 70 -0.04 -7.30 -21.92
CA LYS A 70 1.29 -7.10 -22.50
C LYS A 70 2.08 -8.42 -22.58
N HIS A 71 2.08 -9.20 -21.50
CA HIS A 71 2.73 -10.50 -21.46
C HIS A 71 2.13 -11.49 -22.47
N ARG A 72 0.79 -11.54 -22.60
CA ARG A 72 0.13 -12.36 -23.63
C ARG A 72 0.51 -11.96 -25.06
N LEU A 73 0.59 -10.67 -25.35
CA LEU A 73 0.98 -10.16 -26.67
C LEU A 73 2.44 -10.46 -26.99
N GLN A 74 3.33 -10.41 -25.99
CA GLN A 74 4.74 -10.79 -26.15
C GLN A 74 4.88 -12.30 -26.44
N ARG A 75 4.17 -13.15 -25.69
CA ARG A 75 4.06 -14.59 -25.95
C ARG A 75 3.52 -14.95 -27.34
N ALA A 76 2.57 -14.16 -27.86
CA ALA A 76 2.03 -14.42 -29.19
C ALA A 76 3.02 -14.05 -30.33
N LYS A 77 4.01 -13.20 -30.04
CA LYS A 77 5.05 -12.78 -30.99
C LYS A 77 6.31 -13.64 -30.91
N SER A 78 6.64 -14.18 -29.73
CA SER A 78 7.68 -15.20 -29.60
C SER A 78 7.08 -16.57 -29.92
N ASN A 79 7.47 -17.19 -31.04
CA ASN A 79 7.09 -18.56 -31.41
C ASN A 79 7.73 -19.63 -30.49
N GLN A 80 7.95 -19.29 -29.23
CA GLN A 80 8.76 -20.03 -28.27
C GLN A 80 7.84 -20.78 -27.31
N SER A 81 7.79 -22.09 -27.50
CA SER A 81 7.03 -23.06 -26.73
C SER A 81 7.70 -23.45 -25.40
N ASN A 82 8.20 -22.48 -24.63
CA ASN A 82 8.79 -22.76 -23.32
C ASN A 82 8.19 -21.85 -22.24
N THR A 83 7.52 -22.47 -21.27
CA THR A 83 7.61 -22.28 -19.80
C THR A 83 7.94 -20.91 -19.19
N GLU A 84 7.71 -19.78 -19.87
CA GLU A 84 7.79 -18.47 -19.21
C GLU A 84 6.65 -18.40 -18.19
N THR A 85 7.04 -18.40 -16.92
CA THR A 85 6.18 -18.26 -15.75
C THR A 85 5.45 -16.93 -15.83
N GLY A 86 4.13 -16.93 -15.59
CA GLY A 86 3.31 -15.72 -15.68
C GLY A 86 3.79 -14.58 -14.78
N THR A 87 3.22 -13.38 -14.94
CA THR A 87 3.65 -12.20 -14.17
C THR A 87 3.31 -12.27 -12.67
N ILE A 88 2.50 -13.24 -12.24
CA ILE A 88 2.04 -13.42 -10.86
C ILE A 88 2.48 -14.80 -10.34
N ASP A 89 3.06 -14.82 -9.15
CA ASP A 89 3.35 -16.06 -8.41
C ASP A 89 2.11 -16.51 -7.63
N TRP A 90 1.26 -17.30 -8.30
CA TRP A 90 0.04 -17.85 -7.71
C TRP A 90 0.28 -18.86 -6.59
N VAL A 91 1.41 -19.58 -6.64
CA VAL A 91 1.74 -20.63 -5.67
C VAL A 91 2.05 -19.98 -4.33
N TYR A 92 2.96 -19.01 -4.34
CA TYR A 92 3.32 -18.28 -3.13
C TYR A 92 2.16 -17.43 -2.62
N LEU A 93 1.42 -16.75 -3.50
CA LEU A 93 0.23 -15.99 -3.12
C LEU A 93 -0.78 -16.86 -2.34
N LYS A 94 -1.13 -18.04 -2.87
CA LYS A 94 -2.09 -18.95 -2.21
C LYS A 94 -1.56 -19.45 -0.87
N LYS A 95 -0.26 -19.75 -0.78
CA LYS A 95 0.39 -20.15 0.48
C LYS A 95 0.29 -19.04 1.53
N SER A 96 0.67 -17.82 1.19
CA SER A 96 0.63 -16.66 2.09
C SER A 96 -0.80 -16.32 2.51
N MET A 97 -1.76 -16.41 1.58
CA MET A 97 -3.17 -16.15 1.89
C MET A 97 -3.75 -17.08 2.97
N LYS A 98 -3.34 -18.36 3.01
CA LYS A 98 -3.76 -19.28 4.08
C LYS A 98 -3.33 -18.81 5.47
N VAL A 99 -2.16 -18.18 5.57
CA VAL A 99 -1.63 -17.63 6.84
C VAL A 99 -2.30 -16.30 7.17
N MET A 100 -2.56 -15.47 6.16
CA MET A 100 -2.98 -14.09 6.34
C MET A 100 -4.48 -13.90 6.57
N ILE A 101 -5.34 -14.82 6.09
CA ILE A 101 -6.80 -14.59 6.09
C ILE A 101 -7.38 -14.44 7.50
N VAL A 102 -6.99 -15.30 8.44
CA VAL A 102 -7.52 -15.28 9.81
C VAL A 102 -7.08 -14.01 10.55
N PRO A 103 -5.78 -13.67 10.61
CA PRO A 103 -5.34 -12.41 11.22
C PRO A 103 -5.96 -11.17 10.56
N LYS A 104 -6.15 -11.21 9.23
CA LYS A 104 -6.81 -10.13 8.49
C LYS A 104 -8.24 -9.90 8.98
N LEU A 105 -9.03 -10.96 9.11
CA LEU A 105 -10.41 -10.87 9.59
C LEU A 105 -10.49 -10.38 11.04
N ILE A 106 -9.59 -10.85 11.91
CA ILE A 106 -9.48 -10.38 13.29
C ILE A 106 -9.17 -8.87 13.32
N GLY A 107 -8.19 -8.41 12.53
CA GLY A 107 -7.85 -6.99 12.45
C GLY A 107 -8.96 -6.13 11.87
N VAL A 108 -9.75 -6.68 10.93
CA VAL A 108 -10.92 -6.01 10.38
C VAL A 108 -12.01 -5.81 11.43
N ALA A 109 -12.31 -6.83 12.23
CA ALA A 109 -13.24 -6.74 13.35
C ALA A 109 -12.77 -5.72 14.40
N GLY A 110 -11.45 -5.64 14.64
CA GLY A 110 -10.86 -4.72 15.62
C GLY A 110 -10.81 -3.25 15.22
N LEU A 111 -11.07 -2.87 13.95
CA LEU A 111 -10.92 -1.45 13.57
C LEU A 111 -12.01 -0.56 14.16
N LEU A 112 -13.24 -1.05 14.30
CA LEU A 112 -14.38 -0.21 14.67
C LEU A 112 -14.32 0.28 16.13
N THR A 113 -13.41 -0.25 16.95
CA THR A 113 -13.33 0.05 18.37
C THR A 113 -12.05 0.77 18.79
N ILE A 114 -11.07 0.98 17.89
CA ILE A 114 -9.78 1.61 18.25
C ILE A 114 -9.90 3.14 18.15
N PRO A 115 -9.59 3.90 19.22
CA PRO A 115 -9.58 5.34 19.19
C PRO A 115 -8.65 5.92 18.12
N ALA A 116 -9.06 7.00 17.46
CA ALA A 116 -8.31 7.62 16.36
C ALA A 116 -6.86 8.01 16.74
N ASN A 117 -6.64 8.54 17.95
CA ASN A 117 -5.30 8.92 18.42
C ASN A 117 -4.37 7.71 18.58
N VAL A 118 -4.90 6.58 19.03
CA VAL A 118 -4.16 5.31 19.14
C VAL A 118 -3.81 4.80 17.75
N MET A 119 -4.75 4.85 16.81
CA MET A 119 -4.50 4.47 15.42
C MET A 119 -3.39 5.32 14.81
N THR A 120 -3.47 6.64 14.93
CA THR A 120 -2.47 7.58 14.42
C THR A 120 -1.08 7.34 15.02
N GLY A 121 -1.00 7.08 16.34
CA GLY A 121 0.26 6.75 17.01
C GLY A 121 0.90 5.45 16.51
N ILE A 122 0.10 4.38 16.38
CA ILE A 122 0.56 3.10 15.83
C ILE A 122 1.10 3.28 14.41
N ILE A 123 0.40 4.05 13.57
CA ILE A 123 0.78 4.31 12.18
C ILE A 123 2.14 4.99 12.12
N PHE A 124 2.32 6.09 12.85
CA PHE A 124 3.57 6.84 12.78
C PHE A 124 4.75 6.06 13.36
N ILE A 125 4.57 5.27 14.41
CA ILE A 125 5.64 4.40 14.95
C ILE A 125 6.09 3.37 13.90
N ILE A 126 5.14 2.67 13.27
CA ILE A 126 5.45 1.67 12.24
C ILE A 126 6.18 2.32 11.05
N VAL A 127 5.69 3.48 10.59
CA VAL A 127 6.31 4.22 9.48
C VAL A 127 7.72 4.69 9.85
N SER A 128 7.96 5.18 11.07
CA SER A 128 9.29 5.58 11.55
C SER A 128 10.29 4.43 11.50
N VAL A 129 9.94 3.27 12.05
CA VAL A 129 10.80 2.08 12.04
C VAL A 129 11.15 1.70 10.61
N TYR A 130 10.17 1.69 9.71
CA TYR A 130 10.41 1.30 8.32
C TYR A 130 11.26 2.31 7.56
N SER A 131 11.04 3.59 7.81
CA SER A 131 11.82 4.68 7.21
C SER A 131 13.30 4.54 7.49
N ILE A 132 13.68 4.16 8.72
CA ILE A 132 15.08 3.87 9.09
C ILE A 132 15.65 2.74 8.26
N THR A 133 14.90 1.66 8.04
CA THR A 133 15.37 0.48 7.27
C THR A 133 15.66 0.84 5.82
N TYR A 134 14.90 1.77 5.25
CA TYR A 134 15.16 2.30 3.92
C TYR A 134 16.37 3.22 3.86
N ILE A 135 16.54 4.11 4.85
CA ILE A 135 17.70 5.02 4.92
C ILE A 135 19.02 4.23 4.98
N LEU A 136 19.00 3.10 5.69
CA LEU A 136 20.14 2.21 5.86
C LEU A 136 20.36 1.26 4.67
N ASN A 137 19.51 1.31 3.63
CA ASN A 137 19.55 0.39 2.48
C ASN A 137 19.55 -1.10 2.86
N ARG A 138 19.01 -1.40 4.04
CA ARG A 138 18.84 -2.76 4.55
C ARG A 138 17.35 -2.95 4.85
N PRO A 139 16.50 -3.03 3.81
CA PRO A 139 15.11 -3.43 4.03
C PRO A 139 15.15 -4.79 4.74
N PHE A 140 14.38 -4.94 5.82
CA PHE A 140 14.37 -6.18 6.58
C PHE A 140 14.09 -7.35 5.63
N LYS A 141 15.03 -8.29 5.57
CA LYS A 141 14.83 -9.57 4.88
C LYS A 141 14.60 -10.60 5.96
N SER A 142 13.48 -11.30 5.87
CA SER A 142 13.25 -12.43 6.74
C SER A 142 14.25 -13.56 6.42
N SER A 143 14.86 -14.16 7.43
CA SER A 143 15.83 -15.26 7.28
C SER A 143 15.26 -16.63 7.64
N SER A 144 14.04 -16.71 8.18
CA SER A 144 13.45 -17.97 8.66
C SER A 144 11.94 -18.05 8.40
N ARG A 145 11.44 -19.27 8.21
CA ARG A 145 10.01 -19.54 7.97
C ARG A 145 9.11 -19.09 9.13
N VAL A 146 9.64 -19.13 10.36
CA VAL A 146 8.91 -18.66 11.55
C VAL A 146 8.76 -17.15 11.50
N LEU A 147 9.84 -16.44 11.17
CA LEU A 147 9.84 -14.99 11.04
C LEU A 147 8.96 -14.53 9.86
N ASP A 148 8.94 -15.29 8.75
CA ASP A 148 8.02 -15.06 7.63
C ASP A 148 6.56 -15.11 8.10
N ASN A 149 6.18 -16.20 8.75
CA ASN A 149 4.81 -16.37 9.23
C ASN A 149 4.45 -15.28 10.25
N PHE A 150 5.37 -14.92 11.15
CA PHE A 150 5.16 -13.83 12.10
C PHE A 150 4.87 -12.50 11.38
N PHE A 151 5.69 -12.13 10.41
CA PHE A 151 5.49 -10.90 9.63
C PHE A 151 4.22 -10.93 8.78
N LEU A 152 3.86 -12.07 8.19
CA LEU A 152 2.60 -12.21 7.44
C LEU A 152 1.38 -12.09 8.36
N VAL A 153 1.41 -12.71 9.54
CA VAL A 153 0.32 -12.61 10.54
C VAL A 153 0.18 -11.18 11.02
N LEU A 154 1.27 -10.56 11.46
CA LEU A 154 1.28 -9.20 11.99
C LEU A 154 0.89 -8.19 10.89
N GLY A 155 1.44 -8.35 9.68
CA GLY A 155 1.12 -7.53 8.52
C GLY A 155 -0.34 -7.68 8.08
N ALA A 156 -0.90 -8.89 8.10
CA ALA A 156 -2.30 -9.12 7.78
C ALA A 156 -3.24 -8.50 8.81
N TYR A 157 -2.93 -8.65 10.11
CA TYR A 157 -3.68 -8.01 11.20
C TYR A 157 -3.66 -6.48 11.08
N ILE A 158 -2.49 -5.87 10.91
CA ILE A 158 -2.33 -4.41 10.76
C ILE A 158 -2.95 -3.91 9.45
N SER A 159 -2.87 -4.68 8.37
CA SER A 159 -3.61 -4.40 7.14
C SER A 159 -5.13 -4.47 7.39
N GLY A 160 -5.57 -5.38 8.25
CA GLY A 160 -6.97 -5.53 8.64
C GLY A 160 -7.47 -4.33 9.42
N THR A 161 -6.67 -3.82 10.35
CA THR A 161 -7.01 -2.60 11.10
C THR A 161 -6.95 -1.41 10.14
N SER A 162 -5.79 -0.96 9.70
CA SER A 162 -5.61 0.38 9.12
C SER A 162 -5.08 0.39 7.68
N LEU A 163 -5.09 -0.75 6.96
CA LEU A 163 -4.54 -0.88 5.60
C LEU A 163 -3.01 -0.63 5.48
N ILE A 164 -2.29 -0.68 6.59
CA ILE A 164 -0.87 -0.24 6.72
C ILE A 164 0.10 -1.40 6.83
N GLY A 165 -0.36 -2.64 6.71
CA GLY A 165 0.48 -3.85 6.79
C GLY A 165 1.52 -4.04 5.66
N ALA A 166 1.60 -3.12 4.69
CA ALA A 166 2.47 -3.23 3.52
C ALA A 166 3.95 -3.48 3.83
N PRO A 167 4.59 -2.75 4.75
CA PRO A 167 6.00 -2.96 5.10
C PRO A 167 6.31 -4.39 5.56
N LEU A 168 5.44 -4.99 6.38
CA LEU A 168 5.67 -6.32 6.94
C LEU A 168 5.42 -7.45 5.93
N ILE A 169 4.49 -7.23 5.01
CA ILE A 169 4.16 -8.25 4.01
C ILE A 169 5.23 -8.28 2.92
N ILE A 170 5.73 -7.11 2.50
CA ILE A 170 6.74 -7.07 1.45
C ILE A 170 8.10 -7.61 1.89
N THR A 171 8.49 -7.47 3.15
CA THR A 171 9.74 -8.05 3.67
C THR A 171 9.80 -9.56 3.51
N VAL A 172 8.63 -10.22 3.47
CA VAL A 172 8.47 -11.66 3.26
C VAL A 172 8.31 -12.00 1.78
N PHE A 173 7.51 -11.24 1.03
CA PHE A 173 7.32 -11.49 -0.40
C PHE A 173 8.58 -11.20 -1.21
N ALA A 174 9.35 -10.17 -0.86
CA ALA A 174 10.58 -9.81 -1.58
C ALA A 174 11.72 -10.83 -1.39
N THR A 175 11.64 -11.73 -0.41
CA THR A 175 12.62 -12.82 -0.21
C THR A 175 12.22 -14.09 -0.95
N HIS A 176 10.93 -14.29 -1.25
CA HIS A 176 10.41 -15.55 -1.81
C HIS A 176 9.87 -15.45 -3.23
N VAL A 177 9.42 -14.26 -3.66
CA VAL A 177 8.86 -14.04 -5.00
C VAL A 177 9.92 -13.40 -5.89
N ALA A 178 10.05 -13.91 -7.12
CA ALA A 178 10.99 -13.38 -8.08
C ALA A 178 10.73 -11.88 -8.37
N LYS A 179 11.79 -11.09 -8.52
CA LYS A 179 11.71 -9.62 -8.71
C LYS A 179 10.72 -9.20 -9.81
N HIS A 180 10.66 -9.96 -10.90
CA HIS A 180 9.77 -9.69 -12.04
C HIS A 180 8.29 -10.00 -11.75
N GLN A 181 7.99 -10.91 -10.81
CA GLN A 181 6.61 -11.26 -10.41
C GLN A 181 6.14 -10.50 -9.17
N LEU A 182 7.07 -9.95 -8.39
CA LEU A 182 6.82 -9.39 -7.07
C LEU A 182 5.71 -8.32 -7.10
N ARG A 183 5.80 -7.36 -8.02
CA ARG A 183 4.88 -6.23 -8.10
C ARG A 183 3.44 -6.68 -8.40
N ASP A 184 3.24 -7.49 -9.43
CA ASP A 184 1.91 -7.96 -9.81
C ASP A 184 1.34 -8.90 -8.74
N THR A 185 2.17 -9.76 -8.15
CA THR A 185 1.77 -10.63 -7.05
C THR A 185 1.29 -9.81 -5.84
N LEU A 186 2.02 -8.74 -5.49
CA LEU A 186 1.61 -7.82 -4.44
C LEU A 186 0.31 -7.10 -4.78
N PHE A 187 0.11 -6.62 -6.01
CA PHE A 187 -1.17 -5.99 -6.39
C PHE A 187 -2.36 -6.93 -6.24
N VAL A 188 -2.21 -8.20 -6.63
CA VAL A 188 -3.27 -9.21 -6.44
C VAL A 188 -3.50 -9.46 -4.95
N LEU A 189 -2.43 -9.59 -4.17
CA LEU A 189 -2.53 -9.73 -2.71
C LEU A 189 -3.29 -8.55 -2.09
N TRP A 190 -2.90 -7.32 -2.44
CA TRP A 190 -3.56 -6.11 -1.94
C TRP A 190 -5.01 -6.04 -2.35
N PHE A 191 -5.33 -6.40 -3.59
CA PHE A 191 -6.69 -6.46 -4.07
C PHE A 191 -7.54 -7.37 -3.15
N ILE A 192 -7.08 -8.59 -2.89
CA ILE A 192 -7.77 -9.54 -2.00
C ILE A 192 -7.94 -8.96 -0.59
N LEU A 193 -6.86 -8.46 0.02
CA LEU A 193 -6.90 -7.92 1.38
C LEU A 193 -7.77 -6.66 1.50
N VAL A 194 -7.84 -5.84 0.46
CA VAL A 194 -8.64 -4.62 0.45
C VAL A 194 -10.12 -4.94 0.21
N VAL A 195 -10.44 -5.91 -0.64
CA VAL A 195 -11.83 -6.37 -0.82
C VAL A 195 -12.42 -6.82 0.52
N ILE A 196 -11.67 -7.59 1.32
CA ILE A 196 -12.11 -8.01 2.66
C ILE A 196 -12.42 -6.79 3.54
N LYS A 197 -11.58 -5.75 3.47
CA LYS A 197 -11.78 -4.52 4.24
C LYS A 197 -13.00 -3.74 3.77
N MET A 198 -13.21 -3.64 2.46
CA MET A 198 -14.36 -2.95 1.87
C MET A 198 -15.68 -3.61 2.27
N VAL A 199 -15.73 -4.94 2.27
CA VAL A 199 -16.91 -5.69 2.74
C VAL A 199 -17.22 -5.32 4.19
N ALA A 200 -16.21 -5.24 5.05
CA ALA A 200 -16.43 -4.85 6.45
C ALA A 200 -16.86 -3.40 6.63
N PHE A 201 -16.37 -2.47 5.81
CA PHE A 201 -16.88 -1.09 5.82
C PHE A 201 -18.37 -1.03 5.45
N LEU A 202 -18.80 -1.82 4.47
CA LEU A 202 -20.21 -1.94 4.09
C LEU A 202 -21.07 -2.51 5.23
N ILE A 203 -20.63 -3.61 5.85
CA ILE A 203 -21.34 -4.25 6.98
C ILE A 203 -21.45 -3.28 8.17
N ALA A 204 -20.39 -2.51 8.43
CA ALA A 204 -20.33 -1.55 9.52
C ALA A 204 -21.08 -0.23 9.24
N GLY A 205 -21.69 -0.08 8.06
CA GLY A 205 -22.39 1.15 7.68
C GLY A 205 -21.47 2.37 7.51
N VAL A 206 -20.18 2.15 7.22
CA VAL A 206 -19.23 3.25 6.98
C VAL A 206 -19.54 3.90 5.64
N ASP A 207 -19.74 5.22 5.63
CA ASP A 207 -19.92 5.99 4.40
C ASP A 207 -18.68 5.86 3.52
N LEU A 208 -18.88 5.27 2.33
CA LEU A 208 -17.82 5.07 1.35
C LEU A 208 -17.36 6.37 0.69
N GLN A 209 -17.94 7.54 0.97
CA GLN A 209 -17.49 8.82 0.40
C GLN A 209 -17.49 8.80 -1.15
N LEU A 210 -18.55 8.28 -1.76
CA LEU A 210 -18.62 8.02 -3.21
C LEU A 210 -18.35 9.26 -4.07
N ALA A 211 -18.79 10.44 -3.65
CA ALA A 211 -18.54 11.68 -4.39
C ALA A 211 -17.05 12.02 -4.43
N GLN A 212 -16.37 11.88 -3.29
CA GLN A 212 -14.97 12.23 -3.08
C GLN A 212 -14.04 11.36 -3.93
N HIS A 213 -14.45 10.13 -4.25
CA HIS A 213 -13.76 9.28 -5.21
C HIS A 213 -13.66 9.96 -6.57
N LEU A 214 -14.74 10.52 -7.08
CA LEU A 214 -14.78 11.13 -8.41
C LEU A 214 -13.80 12.30 -8.55
N TRP A 215 -13.66 13.10 -7.49
CA TRP A 215 -12.78 14.26 -7.47
C TRP A 215 -11.31 13.90 -7.26
N LEU A 216 -11.03 12.89 -6.42
CA LEU A 216 -9.66 12.52 -6.06
C LEU A 216 -9.05 11.48 -7.01
N LEU A 217 -9.87 10.77 -7.79
CA LEU A 217 -9.42 9.78 -8.76
C LEU A 217 -8.58 10.41 -9.88
N PRO A 218 -8.91 11.59 -10.47
CA PRO A 218 -8.03 12.30 -11.39
C PRO A 218 -6.66 12.62 -10.77
N CYS A 219 -6.63 13.13 -9.53
CA CYS A 219 -5.37 13.41 -8.81
C CYS A 219 -4.54 12.13 -8.64
N ALA A 220 -5.17 11.05 -8.18
CA ALA A 220 -4.51 9.76 -8.04
C ALA A 220 -4.05 9.19 -9.38
N THR A 221 -4.77 9.46 -10.48
CA THR A 221 -4.42 9.03 -11.84
C THR A 221 -3.16 9.73 -12.33
N VAL A 222 -3.03 11.05 -12.11
CA VAL A 222 -1.80 11.80 -12.45
C VAL A 222 -0.60 11.16 -11.75
N GLY A 223 -0.73 10.94 -10.44
CA GLY A 223 0.27 10.22 -9.66
C GLY A 223 0.59 8.84 -10.22
N HIS A 224 -0.45 8.07 -10.53
CA HIS A 224 -0.33 6.72 -11.08
C HIS A 224 0.47 6.68 -12.40
N LEU A 225 0.20 7.60 -13.32
CA LEU A 225 0.91 7.70 -14.60
C LEU A 225 2.39 8.05 -14.40
N ILE A 226 2.68 8.98 -13.50
CA ILE A 226 4.06 9.35 -13.14
C ILE A 226 4.76 8.13 -12.53
N GLY A 227 4.12 7.45 -11.59
CA GLY A 227 4.68 6.28 -10.93
C GLY A 227 4.91 5.10 -11.87
N LEU A 228 4.07 4.88 -12.89
CA LEU A 228 4.33 3.86 -13.92
C LEU A 228 5.62 4.13 -14.71
N ARG A 229 5.83 5.37 -15.16
CA ARG A 229 7.07 5.77 -15.86
C ARG A 229 8.28 5.67 -14.92
N PHE A 230 8.07 6.06 -13.68
CA PHE A 230 9.09 6.04 -12.65
C PHE A 230 9.53 4.62 -12.29
N HIS A 231 8.59 3.68 -12.16
CA HIS A 231 8.89 2.27 -11.92
C HIS A 231 9.82 1.70 -12.99
N GLN A 232 9.55 2.01 -14.27
CA GLN A 232 10.41 1.59 -15.39
C GLN A 232 11.83 2.13 -15.20
N LYS A 233 11.98 3.43 -14.89
CA LYS A 233 13.29 4.04 -14.63
C LYS A 233 14.02 3.45 -13.41
N ILE A 234 13.31 3.07 -12.34
CA ILE A 234 13.94 2.41 -11.18
C ILE A 234 14.49 1.04 -11.55
N VAL A 235 13.75 0.27 -12.35
CA VAL A 235 14.20 -1.06 -12.78
C VAL A 235 15.53 -0.94 -13.54
N ASP A 236 15.73 0.16 -14.25
CA ASP A 236 16.93 0.47 -15.05
C ASP A 236 18.01 1.28 -14.30
N GLY A 237 17.72 1.78 -13.08
CA GLY A 237 18.59 2.70 -12.32
C GLY A 237 19.09 2.15 -10.98
N ASP A 238 19.75 3.00 -10.17
CA ASP A 238 20.24 2.62 -8.83
C ASP A 238 19.11 2.69 -7.78
N PRO A 239 18.63 1.56 -7.24
CA PRO A 239 17.56 1.54 -6.25
C PRO A 239 17.97 2.15 -4.89
N VAL A 240 19.26 2.24 -4.59
CA VAL A 240 19.80 2.65 -3.27
C VAL A 240 19.49 4.10 -2.94
N VAL A 241 19.85 5.02 -3.84
CA VAL A 241 19.64 6.47 -3.62
C VAL A 241 18.15 6.76 -3.42
N PHE A 242 17.32 6.07 -4.17
CA PHE A 242 15.88 6.25 -4.13
C PHE A 242 15.24 5.80 -2.80
N TYR A 243 15.55 4.59 -2.33
CA TYR A 243 15.04 4.13 -1.04
C TYR A 243 15.47 5.07 0.09
N ARG A 244 16.69 5.60 0.02
CA ARG A 244 17.19 6.55 1.02
C ARG A 244 16.38 7.84 1.04
N VAL A 245 16.10 8.45 -0.11
CA VAL A 245 15.28 9.68 -0.20
C VAL A 245 13.87 9.44 0.35
N LEU A 246 13.22 8.35 -0.05
CA LEU A 246 11.91 7.99 0.49
C LEU A 246 11.92 7.80 1.99
N GLY A 247 12.91 7.06 2.50
CA GLY A 247 13.07 6.81 3.92
C GLY A 247 13.23 8.12 4.70
N ILE A 248 14.05 9.06 4.22
CA ILE A 248 14.21 10.38 4.86
C ILE A 248 12.88 11.14 4.90
N SER A 249 12.18 11.25 3.76
CA SER A 249 10.90 11.98 3.70
C SER A 249 9.86 11.42 4.66
N LEU A 250 9.77 10.09 4.75
CA LEU A 250 8.81 9.43 5.63
C LEU A 250 9.17 9.58 7.11
N LEU A 251 10.46 9.47 7.45
CA LEU A 251 10.92 9.64 8.82
C LEU A 251 10.63 11.05 9.33
N SER A 252 10.87 12.08 8.51
CA SER A 252 10.58 13.47 8.86
C SER A 252 9.09 13.67 9.17
N VAL A 253 8.22 13.07 8.35
CA VAL A 253 6.77 13.21 8.48
C VAL A 253 6.24 12.41 9.66
N SER A 254 6.79 11.21 9.90
CA SER A 254 6.39 10.40 11.04
C SER A 254 6.82 10.99 12.37
N LEU A 255 8.01 11.60 12.43
CA LEU A 255 8.46 12.39 13.58
C LEU A 255 7.51 13.56 13.84
N MET A 256 7.17 14.33 12.80
CA MET A 256 6.23 15.46 12.92
C MET A 256 4.84 14.99 13.39
N GLY A 257 4.35 13.88 12.84
CA GLY A 257 3.11 13.24 13.26
C GLY A 257 3.08 12.81 14.72
N ILE A 258 4.16 12.18 15.21
CA ILE A 258 4.30 11.82 16.62
C ILE A 258 4.29 13.06 17.49
N VAL A 259 5.05 14.09 17.13
CA VAL A 259 5.10 15.36 17.87
C VAL A 259 3.71 16.01 17.95
N THR A 260 2.92 15.98 16.87
CA THR A 260 1.54 16.52 16.90
C THR A 260 0.58 15.78 17.83
N LEU A 261 0.86 14.51 18.17
CA LEU A 261 0.05 13.76 19.14
C LEU A 261 0.33 14.20 20.58
N PHE A 262 1.49 14.78 20.87
CA PHE A 262 1.86 15.26 22.20
C PHE A 262 1.52 16.74 22.42
N ILE A 263 1.31 17.51 21.35
CA ILE A 263 1.00 18.95 21.40
C ILE A 263 -0.52 19.20 21.47
N LYS A 264 -1.34 18.19 21.12
CA LYS A 264 -2.81 18.22 21.23
C LYS A 264 -3.29 17.58 22.52
#